data_AF-A0A9D0ZFV6-F1
#
_entry.id   AF-A0A9D0ZFV6-F1
#
_cell.length_a   1.000
_cell.length_b   1.000
_cell.length_c   1.000
_cell.angle_alpha   90.00
_cell.angle_beta   90.00
_cell.angle_gamma   90.00
#
_symmetry.space_group_name_H-M   'P 1'
#
loop_
_entity.id
_entity.type
_entity.pdbx_description
1 polymer ?
#
loop_
_entity_poly.entity_id
_entity_poly.type
_entity_poly.pdbx_seq_one_letter_code
_entity_poly.pdbx_strand_id
1 'polypeptide(L)' 'MQNRLKRMTGQLNGIANMLEDNRYCGDILIQVSAVQSALQAFAYLLLQNHMETCVVEEIQKGNMQVISEAVELIKQLK' A
#
# COMPACT_ATOMS: atom_id res chain seq x y z
N MET A 1 -2.11 8.95 -6.80
CA MET A 1 -2.44 7.92 -5.78
C MET A 1 -3.84 7.31 -5.93
N GLN A 2 -4.90 8.12 -6.06
CA GLN A 2 -6.29 7.65 -6.22
C GLN A 2 -6.49 6.55 -7.30
N ASN A 3 -5.86 6.67 -8.47
CA ASN A 3 -5.98 5.67 -9.55
C ASN A 3 -5.44 4.28 -9.15
N ARG A 4 -4.39 4.20 -8.33
CA ARG A 4 -3.84 2.93 -7.84
C ARG A 4 -4.78 2.27 -6.85
N LEU A 5 -5.37 3.07 -5.94
CA LEU A 5 -6.38 2.59 -5.01
C LEU A 5 -7.60 2.04 -5.75
N LYS A 6 -8.15 2.79 -6.71
CA LYS A 6 -9.27 2.34 -7.55
C LYS A 6 -8.97 1.02 -8.27
N ARG A 7 -7.76 0.86 -8.80
CA ARG A 7 -7.34 -0.40 -9.44
C ARG A 7 -7.34 -1.56 -8.44
N MET A 8 -6.80 -1.37 -7.24
CA MET A 8 -6.82 -2.42 -6.20
C MET A 8 -8.24 -2.76 -5.74
N THR A 9 -9.13 -1.78 -5.62
CA THR A 9 -10.56 -2.03 -5.38
C THR A 9 -11.20 -2.88 -6.48
N GLY A 10 -10.88 -2.59 -7.75
CA GLY A 10 -11.34 -3.41 -8.88
C GLY A 10 -10.82 -4.85 -8.82
N GLN A 11 -9.56 -5.06 -8.41
CA GLN A 11 -9.01 -6.40 -8.21
C GLN A 11 -9.70 -7.15 -7.05
N LEU A 12 -9.98 -6.47 -5.94
CA LEU A 12 -10.73 -7.05 -4.81
C LEU A 12 -12.16 -7.45 -5.22
N ASN A 13 -12.85 -6.61 -5.99
CA ASN A 13 -14.17 -6.96 -6.54
C ASN A 13 -14.07 -8.16 -7.50
N GLY A 14 -13.01 -8.23 -8.31
CA GLY A 14 -12.73 -9.38 -9.15
C GLY A 14 -12.60 -10.67 -8.35
N ILE A 15 -11.85 -10.65 -7.24
CA ILE A 15 -11.70 -11.79 -6.32
C ILE A 15 -13.06 -12.21 -5.73
N ALA A 16 -13.89 -11.26 -5.31
CA ALA A 16 -15.23 -11.54 -4.80
C ALA A 16 -16.08 -12.29 -5.84
N ASN A 17 -16.10 -11.82 -7.09
CA ASN A 17 -16.80 -12.51 -8.17
C ASN A 17 -16.25 -13.92 -8.42
N MET A 18 -14.92 -14.12 -8.38
CA MET A 18 -14.33 -15.44 -8.55
C MET A 18 -14.77 -16.44 -7.46
N LEU A 19 -15.03 -15.96 -6.24
CA LEU A 19 -15.57 -16.79 -5.16
C LEU A 19 -17.03 -17.15 -5.42
N GLU A 20 -17.86 -16.18 -5.83
CA GLU A 20 -19.27 -16.40 -6.19
C GLU A 20 -19.40 -17.41 -7.34
N ASP A 21 -18.48 -17.33 -8.32
CA ASP A 21 -18.40 -18.23 -9.47
C ASP A 21 -17.78 -19.61 -9.14
N ASN A 22 -17.43 -19.88 -7.89
CA ASN A 22 -16.73 -21.11 -7.45
C ASN A 22 -15.50 -21.46 -8.30
N ARG A 23 -14.70 -20.45 -8.68
CA ARG A 23 -13.48 -20.67 -9.46
C ARG A 23 -12.43 -21.45 -8.69
N TYR A 24 -11.51 -22.06 -9.43
CA TYR A 24 -10.40 -22.82 -8.86
C TYR A 24 -9.59 -21.97 -7.86
N CYS A 25 -9.40 -22.49 -6.64
CA CYS A 25 -8.74 -21.78 -5.55
C CYS A 25 -7.33 -21.29 -5.93
N GLY A 26 -6.59 -22.03 -6.77
CA GLY A 26 -5.27 -21.60 -7.24
C GLY A 26 -5.29 -20.28 -8.02
N ASP A 27 -6.30 -20.07 -8.86
CA ASP A 27 -6.46 -18.81 -9.61
C ASP A 27 -6.77 -17.65 -8.67
N ILE A 28 -7.61 -17.90 -7.66
CA ILE A 28 -7.97 -16.91 -6.64
C ILE A 28 -6.73 -16.50 -5.85
N LEU A 29 -5.91 -17.46 -5.43
CA LEU A 29 -4.65 -17.18 -4.72
C LEU A 29 -3.67 -16.34 -5.56
N ILE A 30 -3.61 -16.57 -6.88
CA ILE A 30 -2.82 -15.72 -7.78
C ILE A 30 -3.33 -14.28 -7.77
N GLN A 31 -4.65 -14.07 -7.82
CA GLN A 31 -5.22 -12.71 -7.76
C GLN A 31 -4.99 -12.05 -6.41
N VAL A 32 -5.11 -12.79 -5.30
CA VAL A 32 -4.79 -12.28 -3.95
C VAL A 32 -3.33 -11.82 -3.89
N SER A 33 -2.39 -12.63 -4.37
CA SER A 33 -0.98 -12.26 -4.43
C SER A 33 -0.73 -11.00 -5.28
N ALA A 34 -1.45 -10.85 -6.39
CA ALA A 34 -1.39 -9.65 -7.22
C ALA A 34 -1.89 -8.40 -6.48
N VAL A 35 -2.95 -8.51 -5.66
CA VAL A 35 -3.44 -7.41 -4.82
C VAL A 35 -2.44 -7.05 -3.72
N GLN A 36 -1.87 -8.05 -3.03
CA GLN A 36 -0.85 -7.83 -2.01
C GLN A 36 0.35 -7.08 -2.58
N SER A 37 0.83 -7.49 -3.77
CA SER A 37 1.95 -6.85 -4.46
C SER A 37 1.62 -5.40 -4.85
N ALA A 38 0.39 -5.15 -5.32
CA ALA A 38 -0.07 -3.81 -5.66
C ALA A 38 -0.18 -2.91 -4.41
N LEU A 39 -0.64 -3.46 -3.28
CA LEU A 39 -0.76 -2.75 -2.01
C LEU A 39 0.62 -2.39 -1.45
N GLN A 40 1.57 -3.32 -1.51
CA GLN A 40 2.96 -3.05 -1.10
C GLN A 40 3.57 -1.91 -1.91
N ALA A 41 3.43 -1.96 -3.23
CA ALA A 41 3.92 -0.90 -4.12
C ALA A 41 3.24 0.45 -3.84
N PHE A 42 1.95 0.44 -3.51
CA PHE A 42 1.22 1.63 -3.11
C PHE A 42 1.73 2.20 -1.78
N ALA A 43 1.97 1.35 -0.78
CA ALA A 43 2.47 1.75 0.53
C ALA A 43 3.86 2.42 0.42
N TYR A 44 4.77 1.87 -0.38
CA TYR A 44 6.08 2.49 -0.62
C TYR A 44 5.99 3.84 -1.32
N LEU A 45 5.08 3.98 -2.30
CA LEU A 45 4.86 5.27 -2.95
C LEU A 45 4.30 6.32 -1.98
N LEU A 46 3.38 5.91 -1.09
CA LEU A 46 2.83 6.78 -0.05
C LEU A 46 3.91 7.19 0.95
N LEU A 47 4.75 6.24 1.39
CA LEU A 47 5.89 6.51 2.26
C LEU A 47 6.87 7.49 1.60
N GLN A 48 7.22 7.29 0.32
CA GLN A 48 8.09 8.23 -0.40
C GLN A 48 7.52 9.65 -0.37
N ASN A 49 6.23 9.80 -0.68
CA ASN A 49 5.59 11.11 -0.63
C ASN A 49 5.60 11.72 0.80
N HIS A 50 5.42 10.90 1.84
CA HIS A 50 5.53 11.35 3.23
C HIS A 50 6.96 11.82 3.58
N MET A 51 7.98 11.09 3.13
CA MET A 51 9.39 11.48 3.31
C MET A 51 9.71 12.80 2.61
N GLU A 52 9.22 12.99 1.38
CA GLU A 52 9.50 14.18 0.56
C GLU A 52 8.73 15.44 1.01
N THR A 53 7.66 15.28 1.80
CA THR A 53 6.79 16.39 2.23
C THR A 53 6.84 16.58 3.75
N CYS A 54 6.05 15.82 4.50
CA CYS A 54 5.89 15.98 5.95
C CYS A 54 7.22 15.90 6.70
N VAL A 55 8.07 14.91 6.38
CA VAL A 55 9.35 14.73 7.06
C VAL A 55 10.32 15.88 6.76
N VAL A 56 10.40 16.31 5.50
CA VAL A 56 11.23 17.46 5.11
C VAL A 56 10.76 18.74 5.81
N GLU A 57 9.45 18.99 5.85
CA GLU A 57 8.87 20.16 6.52
C GLU A 57 9.20 20.19 8.03
N GLU A 58 9.09 19.06 8.71
CA GLU A 58 9.39 18.98 10.16
C GLU A 58 10.89 19.13 10.44
N ILE A 59 11.76 18.57 9.60
CA ILE A 59 13.21 18.78 9.72
C ILE A 59 13.56 20.26 9.53
N GLN A 60 12.94 20.96 8.57
CA GLN A 60 13.15 22.40 8.37
C GLN A 60 12.70 23.25 9.57
N LYS A 61 11.71 22.77 10.34
CA LYS A 61 11.27 23.38 11.61
C LYS A 61 12.15 23.01 12.80
N GLY A 62 13.17 22.17 12.60
CA GLY A 62 14.08 21.70 13.65
C GLY A 62 13.54 20.51 14.47
N ASN A 63 12.43 19.90 14.04
CA ASN A 63 11.85 18.73 14.70
C ASN A 63 12.43 17.44 14.12
N MET A 64 13.44 16.88 14.80
CA MET A 64 14.12 15.65 14.37
C MET A 64 13.40 14.37 14.83
N GLN A 65 12.42 14.47 15.75
CA GLN A 65 11.65 13.32 16.24
C GLN A 65 10.85 12.64 15.13
N VAL A 66 10.50 13.38 14.08
CA VAL A 66 9.81 12.87 12.87
C VAL A 66 10.56 11.72 12.19
N ILE A 67 11.90 11.67 12.31
CA ILE A 67 12.70 10.59 11.70
C ILE A 67 12.41 9.27 12.41
N SER A 68 12.30 9.28 13.74
CA SER A 68 11.95 8.09 14.52
C SER A 68 10.55 7.60 14.17
N GLU A 69 9.59 8.52 14.00
CA GLU A 69 8.24 8.19 13.55
C GLU A 69 8.25 7.52 12.16
N ALA A 70 8.96 8.10 11.19
CA ALA A 70 9.08 7.53 9.86
C ALA A 70 9.68 6.13 9.87
N VAL A 71 10.68 5.88 10.71
CA VAL A 71 11.26 4.54 10.90
C VAL A 71 10.26 3.55 11.49
N GLU A 72 9.42 3.97 12.45
CA GLU A 72 8.36 3.11 12.98
C GLU A 72 7.29 2.77 11.92
N LEU A 73 6.92 3.72 11.07
CA LEU A 73 5.99 3.47 9.96
C LEU A 73 6.56 2.45 8.97
N ILE A 74 7.85 2.54 8.62
CA ILE A 74 8.52 1.57 7.74
C ILE A 74 8.42 0.14 8.31
N LYS A 75 8.53 -0.03 9.63
CA LYS A 75 8.44 -1.36 10.25
C LYS A 75 7.06 -2.00 10.09
N GLN A 76 6.00 -1.21 9.91
CA GLN A 76 4.64 -1.70 9.67
C GLN A 76 4.40 -2.15 8.22
N LEU A 77 5.27 -1.74 7.29
CA LEU A 77 5.17 -2.09 5.87
C LEU A 77 5.90 -3.40 5.53
N LYS A 78 6.17 -4.25 6.53
CA LYS A 78 6.90 -5.51 6.36
C LYS A 78 6.01 -6.65 5.87
#